data_AF-A0A8I0GBE3-F1
#
_entry.id   AF-A0A8I0GBE3-F1
#
_cell.length_a   1.000
_cell.length_b   1.000
_cell.length_c   1.000
_cell.angle_alpha   90.00
_cell.angle_beta   90.00
_cell.angle_gamma   90.00
#
_symmetry.space_group_name_H-M   'P 1'
#
loop_
_entity.id
_entity.type
_entity.pdbx_description
1 polymer ?
#
loop_
_entity_poly.entity_id
_entity_poly.type
_entity_poly.pdbx_seq_one_letter_code
_entity_poly.pdbx_strand_id
1 'polypeptide(L)'
;MCQPPPTSDNSQVNAPAKKPFYKKWWFWLIVVIVVIAIAMGMGNGGNSTDGAKDSSSAPAASQEQTQDDKSSSKAEEPAEATPEVTVSAAEIVTAYTDNELAADKQYKGKVVQITGTMDQVTDILSSKAVRITSGDEYAFEGITCAIDDSQVDKAAELTKGGQVTVVGKVDGFNQMNIELSDCTIK
;
A
#
# COMPACT_ATOMS: atom_id res chain seq x y z
N MET A 1 2.03 40.41 60.90
CA MET A 1 2.29 40.69 59.47
C MET A 1 3.54 39.92 59.06
N CYS A 2 3.35 38.76 58.45
CA CYS A 2 4.43 37.90 57.96
C CYS A 2 4.00 37.40 56.57
N GLN A 3 4.76 37.69 55.52
CA GLN A 3 4.52 37.12 54.19
C GLN A 3 5.23 35.76 54.07
N PRO A 4 4.63 34.76 53.40
CA PRO A 4 5.38 33.58 52.99
C PRO A 4 6.38 33.93 51.87
N PRO A 5 7.50 33.18 51.74
CA PRO A 5 8.44 33.38 50.64
C PRO A 5 7.85 32.89 49.31
N PRO A 6 8.11 33.58 48.18
CA PRO A 6 7.77 33.06 46.86
C PRO A 6 8.76 31.96 46.46
N THR A 7 8.25 30.81 46.02
CA THR A 7 9.04 29.79 45.32
C THR A 7 8.39 29.52 43.98
N SER A 8 9.12 29.83 42.90
CA SER A 8 8.61 29.74 41.53
C SER A 8 8.90 28.36 40.95
N ASP A 9 7.90 27.49 40.91
CA ASP A 9 7.96 26.31 40.04
C ASP A 9 7.53 26.70 38.62
N ASN A 10 8.51 26.94 37.75
CA ASN A 10 8.27 27.21 36.33
C ASN A 10 8.24 25.88 35.55
N SER A 11 7.24 25.06 35.84
CA SER A 11 6.94 23.85 35.08
C SER A 11 6.64 24.18 33.61
N GLN A 12 7.67 24.06 32.75
CA GLN A 12 7.51 24.19 31.29
C GLN A 12 6.69 23.03 30.73
N VAL A 13 5.37 23.20 30.70
CA VAL A 13 4.45 22.33 29.98
C VAL A 13 4.77 22.43 28.49
N ASN A 14 5.53 21.45 27.98
CA ASN A 14 5.86 21.33 26.56
C ASN A 14 4.61 20.91 25.79
N ALA A 15 3.78 21.90 25.43
CA ALA A 15 2.61 21.69 24.59
C ALA A 15 3.06 21.16 23.22
N PRO A 16 2.55 20.00 22.74
CA PRO A 16 2.97 19.45 21.46
C PRO A 16 2.49 20.35 20.33
N ALA A 17 3.43 21.07 19.71
CA ALA A 17 3.17 21.94 18.58
C ALA A 17 2.60 21.11 17.42
N LYS A 18 1.29 21.26 17.15
CA LYS A 18 0.60 20.51 16.09
C LYS A 18 1.30 20.77 14.76
N LYS A 19 1.84 19.70 14.15
CA LYS A 19 2.55 19.77 12.86
C LYS A 19 1.64 20.45 11.83
N PRO A 20 2.08 21.52 11.15
CA PRO A 20 1.21 22.27 10.24
C PRO A 20 0.79 21.42 9.04
N PHE A 21 -0.52 21.14 8.95
CA PHE A 21 -1.11 20.33 7.88
C PHE A 21 -0.83 20.88 6.48
N TYR A 22 -0.71 22.21 6.35
CA TYR A 22 -0.36 22.90 5.11
C TYR A 22 1.06 22.65 4.58
N LYS A 23 1.89 21.87 5.30
CA LYS A 23 3.17 21.34 4.79
C LYS A 23 3.03 20.00 4.05
N LYS A 24 1.89 19.30 4.12
CA LYS A 24 1.65 18.10 3.31
C LYS A 24 1.21 18.49 1.90
N TRP A 25 1.81 17.86 0.87
CA TRP A 25 1.61 18.23 -0.54
C TRP A 25 0.15 18.19 -1.00
N TRP A 26 -0.63 17.20 -0.56
CA TRP A 26 -2.06 17.07 -0.87
C TRP A 26 -2.92 18.27 -0.42
N PHE A 27 -2.49 19.06 0.59
CA PHE A 27 -3.18 20.28 0.97
C PHE A 27 -3.14 21.33 -0.16
N TRP A 28 -2.00 21.45 -0.86
CA TRP A 28 -1.88 22.34 -2.02
C TRP A 28 -2.72 21.85 -3.21
N LEU A 29 -2.81 20.53 -3.40
CA LEU A 29 -3.65 19.92 -4.43
C LEU A 29 -5.13 20.29 -4.21
N ILE A 30 -5.64 20.19 -2.97
CA ILE A 30 -7.01 20.62 -2.62
C ILE A 30 -7.22 22.13 -2.89
N VAL A 31 -6.27 22.98 -2.50
CA VAL A 31 -6.36 24.44 -2.73
C VAL A 31 -6.43 24.75 -4.23
N VAL A 32 -5.63 24.07 -5.07
CA VAL A 32 -5.68 24.24 -6.54
C VAL A 32 -7.04 23.82 -7.11
N ILE A 33 -7.60 22.68 -6.69
CA ILE A 33 -8.93 22.23 -7.14
C ILE A 33 -10.02 23.25 -6.77
N VAL A 34 -10.01 23.79 -5.54
CA VAL A 34 -11.00 24.79 -5.09
C VAL A 34 -10.88 26.09 -5.90
N VAL A 35 -9.67 26.57 -6.18
CA VAL A 35 -9.46 27.76 -7.03
C VAL A 35 -9.94 27.51 -8.47
N ILE A 36 -9.67 26.34 -9.04
CA ILE A 36 -10.15 25.96 -10.37
C ILE A 36 -11.68 25.90 -10.42
N ALA A 37 -12.33 25.27 -9.43
CA ALA A 37 -13.78 25.18 -9.37
C ALA A 37 -14.47 26.56 -9.27
N ILE A 38 -13.88 27.50 -8.53
CA ILE A 38 -14.37 28.88 -8.45
C ILE A 38 -14.13 29.62 -9.78
N ALA A 39 -12.97 29.45 -10.42
CA ALA A 39 -12.64 30.09 -11.69
C ALA A 39 -13.48 29.58 -12.88
N MET A 40 -13.86 28.30 -12.88
CA MET A 40 -14.72 27.69 -13.90
C MET A 40 -16.22 27.92 -13.67
N GLY A 41 -16.61 28.58 -12.57
CA GLY A 41 -18.00 28.80 -12.20
C GLY A 41 -18.78 29.83 -13.03
N MET A 42 -18.18 30.44 -14.07
CA MET A 42 -18.83 31.54 -14.82
C MET A 42 -18.40 31.61 -16.31
N GLY A 43 -19.26 31.10 -17.20
CA GLY A 43 -19.11 31.17 -18.68
C GLY A 43 -19.40 29.81 -19.34
N ASN A 44 -20.51 29.55 -20.04
CA ASN A 44 -21.15 30.21 -21.19
C ASN A 44 -20.60 29.79 -22.58
N GLY A 45 -21.00 28.58 -23.02
CA GLY A 45 -21.48 28.26 -24.38
C GLY A 45 -20.51 28.14 -25.56
N GLY A 46 -20.73 27.14 -26.44
CA GLY A 46 -20.45 27.29 -27.88
C GLY A 46 -19.79 26.16 -28.69
N ASN A 47 -20.54 25.09 -28.99
CA ASN A 47 -20.71 24.51 -30.35
C ASN A 47 -19.57 23.79 -31.16
N SER A 48 -19.98 22.68 -31.81
CA SER A 48 -19.47 22.05 -33.09
C SER A 48 -18.08 21.40 -33.22
N THR A 49 -18.09 20.07 -33.25
CA THR A 49 -17.67 19.18 -34.37
C THR A 49 -16.58 19.60 -35.37
N ASP A 50 -15.49 18.81 -35.42
CA ASP A 50 -14.99 18.00 -36.56
C ASP A 50 -13.66 17.32 -36.14
N GLY A 51 -13.06 16.33 -36.80
CA GLY A 51 -13.39 15.54 -38.00
C GLY A 51 -12.14 14.70 -38.37
N ALA A 52 -12.26 13.37 -38.60
CA ALA A 52 -11.11 12.46 -38.53
C ALA A 52 -10.35 12.21 -39.85
N LYS A 53 -9.03 11.93 -39.75
CA LYS A 53 -8.15 11.20 -40.70
C LYS A 53 -6.70 11.10 -40.17
N ASP A 54 -5.79 10.21 -40.60
CA ASP A 54 -5.81 8.75 -40.89
C ASP A 54 -4.34 8.30 -41.16
N SER A 55 -4.11 7.00 -41.43
CA SER A 55 -2.85 6.33 -41.82
C SER A 55 -1.82 6.17 -40.68
N SER A 56 -1.45 4.97 -40.17
CA SER A 56 -1.20 3.63 -40.73
C SER A 56 0.20 3.44 -41.36
N SER A 57 1.10 2.72 -40.68
CA SER A 57 1.73 1.46 -41.15
C SER A 57 2.93 1.00 -40.30
N ALA A 58 2.99 -0.30 -40.03
CA ALA A 58 4.18 -1.09 -39.67
C ALA A 58 4.53 -1.99 -40.90
N PRO A 59 5.37 -3.07 -40.87
CA PRO A 59 6.24 -3.60 -39.81
C PRO A 59 7.66 -4.06 -40.26
N ALA A 60 8.52 -4.43 -39.31
CA ALA A 60 9.60 -5.44 -39.42
C ALA A 60 10.24 -5.70 -38.02
N ALA A 61 11.00 -6.76 -37.72
CA ALA A 61 10.92 -8.22 -37.95
C ALA A 61 12.30 -8.85 -37.66
N SER A 62 12.36 -10.11 -37.18
CA SER A 62 13.58 -10.93 -36.94
C SER A 62 14.55 -10.49 -35.80
N GLN A 63 15.38 -11.32 -35.13
CA GLN A 63 15.58 -12.80 -34.93
C GLN A 63 16.71 -12.96 -33.86
N GLU A 64 17.02 -14.07 -33.15
CA GLU A 64 16.37 -15.36 -32.77
C GLU A 64 17.27 -16.07 -31.70
N GLN A 65 16.81 -17.18 -31.07
CA GLN A 65 17.62 -18.23 -30.37
C GLN A 65 18.38 -17.82 -29.08
N THR A 66 18.72 -18.69 -28.09
CA THR A 66 18.35 -20.08 -27.68
C THR A 66 18.55 -20.12 -26.15
N GLN A 67 17.63 -20.64 -25.32
CA GLN A 67 17.49 -22.06 -24.92
C GLN A 67 18.79 -22.72 -24.43
N ASP A 68 18.87 -22.98 -23.12
CA ASP A 68 19.89 -23.83 -22.49
C ASP A 68 19.25 -24.62 -21.32
N ASP A 69 18.63 -25.74 -21.67
CA ASP A 69 17.90 -26.61 -20.73
C ASP A 69 18.87 -27.47 -19.90
N LYS A 70 19.00 -27.19 -18.59
CA LYS A 70 19.69 -28.08 -17.66
C LYS A 70 18.83 -28.50 -16.46
N SER A 71 17.93 -29.43 -16.72
CA SER A 71 17.22 -30.18 -15.68
C SER A 71 18.20 -30.91 -14.74
N SER A 72 17.96 -30.80 -13.45
CA SER A 72 18.51 -31.68 -12.42
C SER A 72 17.53 -31.77 -11.24
N SER A 73 16.58 -32.70 -11.34
CA SER A 73 15.60 -32.98 -10.28
C SER A 73 16.27 -33.29 -8.94
N LYS A 74 15.79 -32.66 -7.85
CA LYS A 74 15.93 -33.19 -6.49
C LYS A 74 14.88 -32.60 -5.53
N ALA A 75 14.24 -33.52 -4.79
CA ALA A 75 13.41 -33.30 -3.59
C ALA A 75 12.16 -32.42 -3.75
N GLU A 76 11.00 -33.06 -3.59
CA GLU A 76 9.73 -32.42 -3.28
C GLU A 76 9.64 -32.28 -1.75
N GLU A 77 9.92 -31.07 -1.26
CA GLU A 77 9.70 -30.61 0.11
C GLU A 77 8.75 -29.39 0.01
N PRO A 78 7.85 -29.11 0.97
CA PRO A 78 6.89 -28.01 0.85
C PRO A 78 7.60 -26.69 0.56
N ALA A 79 7.43 -26.17 -0.65
CA ALA A 79 8.25 -25.10 -1.18
C ALA A 79 7.89 -23.76 -0.51
N GLU A 80 8.60 -23.42 0.57
CA GLU A 80 8.48 -22.12 1.22
C GLU A 80 8.78 -21.02 0.18
N ALA A 81 7.74 -20.28 -0.21
CA ALA A 81 7.80 -19.33 -1.31
C ALA A 81 8.87 -18.28 -1.02
N THR A 82 10.00 -18.36 -1.71
CA THR A 82 11.18 -17.55 -1.40
C THR A 82 10.91 -16.12 -1.85
N PRO A 83 10.90 -15.11 -0.95
CA PRO A 83 10.49 -13.76 -1.31
C PRO A 83 11.53 -13.09 -2.22
N GLU A 84 11.05 -12.55 -3.34
CA GLU A 84 11.85 -11.77 -4.29
C GLU A 84 12.21 -10.38 -3.76
N VAL A 85 11.34 -9.83 -2.90
CA VAL A 85 11.46 -8.48 -2.32
C VAL A 85 11.05 -8.51 -0.86
N THR A 86 11.83 -7.87 0.01
CA THR A 86 11.45 -7.58 1.40
C THR A 86 11.19 -6.08 1.53
N VAL A 87 10.04 -5.70 2.10
CA VAL A 87 9.52 -4.33 2.12
C VAL A 87 8.62 -4.11 3.34
N SER A 88 8.53 -2.90 3.89
CA SER A 88 7.58 -2.63 4.97
C SER A 88 6.17 -2.32 4.47
N ALA A 89 5.17 -2.55 5.32
CA ALA A 89 3.78 -2.20 5.04
C ALA A 89 3.60 -0.71 4.70
N ALA A 90 4.39 0.18 5.32
CA ALA A 90 4.34 1.61 5.04
C ALA A 90 4.91 1.95 3.65
N GLU A 91 5.99 1.30 3.22
CA GLU A 91 6.60 1.53 1.90
C GLU A 91 5.72 1.02 0.76
N ILE A 92 5.18 -0.20 0.87
CA ILE A 92 4.34 -0.77 -0.20
C ILE A 92 2.99 -0.03 -0.32
N VAL A 93 2.36 0.38 0.80
CA VAL A 93 1.20 1.27 0.78
C VAL A 93 1.56 2.59 0.10
N THR A 94 2.60 3.28 0.55
CA THR A 94 3.03 4.56 -0.06
C THR A 94 3.27 4.44 -1.56
N ALA A 95 3.90 3.35 -2.04
CA ALA A 95 4.13 3.13 -3.46
C ALA A 95 2.83 3.03 -4.27
N TYR A 96 1.82 2.32 -3.74
CA TYR A 96 0.50 2.21 -4.37
C TYR A 96 -0.29 3.53 -4.29
N THR A 97 -0.26 4.25 -3.17
CA THR A 97 -0.93 5.54 -2.98
C THR A 97 -0.32 6.65 -3.86
N ASP A 98 1.01 6.67 -4.03
CA ASP A 98 1.70 7.65 -4.88
C ASP A 98 1.55 7.31 -6.38
N ASN A 99 1.66 6.04 -6.78
CA ASN A 99 1.53 5.61 -8.18
C ASN A 99 1.28 4.08 -8.33
N GLU A 100 0.02 3.66 -8.23
CA GLU A 100 -0.45 2.29 -8.51
C GLU A 100 0.18 1.66 -9.78
N LEU A 101 0.22 2.38 -10.90
CA LEU A 101 0.76 1.87 -12.18
C LEU A 101 2.29 1.71 -12.20
N ALA A 102 3.01 2.30 -11.24
CA ALA A 102 4.42 2.03 -11.00
C ALA A 102 4.61 0.92 -9.97
N ALA A 103 3.78 0.88 -8.92
CA ALA A 103 3.78 -0.17 -7.90
C ALA A 103 3.44 -1.55 -8.50
N ASP A 104 2.42 -1.65 -9.36
CA ASP A 104 2.09 -2.90 -10.06
C ASP A 104 3.28 -3.41 -10.90
N LYS A 105 4.05 -2.54 -11.54
CA LYS A 105 5.27 -2.93 -12.28
C LYS A 105 6.43 -3.38 -11.38
N GLN A 106 6.41 -2.99 -10.11
CA GLN A 106 7.44 -3.33 -9.13
C GLN A 106 7.11 -4.61 -8.34
N TYR A 107 5.85 -4.81 -7.97
CA TYR A 107 5.43 -5.81 -6.99
C TYR A 107 4.43 -6.86 -7.51
N LYS A 108 3.56 -6.54 -8.46
CA LYS A 108 2.46 -7.45 -8.86
C LYS A 108 2.98 -8.70 -9.56
N GLY A 109 2.37 -9.83 -9.23
CA GLY A 109 2.77 -11.17 -9.65
C GLY A 109 3.99 -11.73 -8.93
N LYS A 110 4.67 -10.94 -8.09
CA LYS A 110 5.85 -11.37 -7.32
C LYS A 110 5.50 -11.82 -5.92
N VAL A 111 6.34 -12.70 -5.37
CA VAL A 111 6.30 -13.06 -3.96
C VAL A 111 7.09 -12.01 -3.15
N VAL A 112 6.42 -11.35 -2.21
CA VAL A 112 6.99 -10.31 -1.35
C VAL A 112 6.92 -10.71 0.12
N GLN A 113 7.93 -10.33 0.91
CA GLN A 113 7.88 -10.40 2.37
C GLN A 113 7.57 -9.01 2.93
N ILE A 114 6.41 -8.89 3.59
CA ILE A 114 5.92 -7.64 4.19
C ILE A 114 5.98 -7.74 5.71
N THR A 115 6.68 -6.81 6.35
CA THR A 115 6.59 -6.59 7.81
C THR A 115 5.74 -5.35 8.10
N GLY A 116 4.77 -5.47 9.01
CA GLY A 116 3.83 -4.39 9.33
C GLY A 116 3.09 -4.60 10.64
N THR A 117 2.06 -3.79 10.88
CA THR A 117 1.26 -3.83 12.11
C THR A 117 -0.06 -4.56 11.87
N MET A 118 -0.38 -5.52 12.74
CA MET A 118 -1.65 -6.25 12.74
C MET A 118 -2.84 -5.33 13.00
N ASP A 119 -3.83 -5.38 12.11
CA ASP A 119 -5.08 -4.65 12.28
C ASP A 119 -6.27 -5.58 12.53
N GLN A 120 -6.45 -6.63 11.71
CA GLN A 120 -7.60 -7.51 11.79
C GLN A 120 -7.28 -8.92 11.27
N VAL A 121 -7.97 -9.93 11.80
CA VAL A 121 -8.12 -11.25 11.18
C VAL A 121 -9.59 -11.42 10.81
N THR A 122 -9.86 -11.96 9.63
CA THR A 122 -11.20 -12.09 9.05
C THR A 122 -11.41 -13.52 8.54
N ASP A 123 -12.57 -14.10 8.85
CA ASP A 123 -13.02 -15.41 8.37
C ASP A 123 -14.49 -15.29 7.93
N ILE A 124 -14.73 -15.25 6.62
CA ILE A 124 -16.07 -15.03 6.04
C ILE A 124 -16.25 -15.98 4.86
N LEU A 125 -17.23 -16.88 4.95
CA LEU A 125 -17.69 -17.74 3.84
C LEU A 125 -16.55 -18.47 3.10
N SER A 126 -15.63 -19.07 3.86
CA SER A 126 -14.42 -19.77 3.40
C SER A 126 -13.27 -18.88 2.90
N SER A 127 -13.45 -17.55 2.83
CA SER A 127 -12.34 -16.61 2.64
C SER A 127 -11.75 -16.20 4.00
N LYS A 128 -10.49 -16.61 4.24
CA LYS A 128 -9.72 -16.24 5.43
C LYS A 128 -8.63 -15.25 5.07
N ALA A 129 -8.46 -14.19 5.86
CA ALA A 129 -7.49 -13.14 5.58
C ALA A 129 -6.97 -12.45 6.84
N VAL A 130 -5.75 -11.91 6.72
CA VAL A 130 -5.09 -11.06 7.72
C VAL A 130 -4.91 -9.66 7.13
N ARG A 131 -5.39 -8.62 7.83
CA ARG A 131 -5.18 -7.21 7.46
C ARG A 131 -4.03 -6.62 8.26
N ILE A 132 -3.11 -5.98 7.54
CA ILE A 132 -1.86 -5.39 8.03
C ILE A 132 -1.77 -3.94 7.56
N THR A 133 -1.26 -3.03 8.39
CA THR A 133 -1.13 -1.60 8.07
C THR A 133 0.27 -1.07 8.35
N SER A 134 0.49 0.21 7.99
CA SER A 134 1.66 1.01 8.34
C SER A 134 1.92 1.15 9.86
N GLY A 135 0.93 0.83 10.70
CA GLY A 135 0.92 1.13 12.13
C GLY A 135 0.13 2.39 12.51
N ASP A 136 -0.43 3.13 11.54
CA ASP A 136 -1.38 4.20 11.84
C ASP A 136 -2.74 3.62 12.24
N GLU A 137 -3.23 3.95 13.45
CA GLU A 137 -4.51 3.48 14.02
C GLU A 137 -5.74 3.80 13.13
N TYR A 138 -5.62 4.80 12.25
CA TYR A 138 -6.66 5.28 11.34
C TYR A 138 -6.35 4.96 9.86
N ALA A 139 -5.49 3.97 9.59
CA ALA A 139 -5.13 3.52 8.24
C ALA A 139 -6.33 2.88 7.52
N PHE A 140 -7.00 3.67 6.70
CA PHE A 140 -8.06 3.20 5.78
C PHE A 140 -7.48 2.32 4.66
N GLU A 141 -6.33 2.71 4.13
CA GLU A 141 -5.50 1.90 3.25
C GLU A 141 -4.72 0.83 4.04
N GLY A 142 -4.46 -0.33 3.44
CA GLY A 142 -3.74 -1.43 4.10
C GLY A 142 -3.42 -2.57 3.15
N ILE A 143 -2.87 -3.66 3.70
CA ILE A 143 -2.56 -4.90 2.98
C ILE A 143 -3.50 -5.98 3.50
N THR A 144 -4.19 -6.68 2.60
CA THR A 144 -5.02 -7.86 2.91
C THR A 144 -4.33 -9.09 2.37
N CYS A 145 -3.86 -9.95 3.27
CA CYS A 145 -3.21 -11.21 2.94
C CYS A 145 -4.21 -12.36 3.06
N ALA A 146 -4.59 -12.99 1.94
CA ALA A 146 -5.45 -14.17 1.93
C ALA A 146 -4.66 -15.41 2.36
N ILE A 147 -5.09 -16.05 3.45
CA ILE A 147 -4.45 -17.22 4.06
C ILE A 147 -5.30 -18.47 3.83
N ASP A 148 -4.67 -19.65 3.87
CA ASP A 148 -5.35 -20.94 3.82
C ASP A 148 -5.69 -21.49 5.22
N ASP A 149 -6.33 -22.66 5.28
CA ASP A 149 -6.64 -23.33 6.55
C ASP A 149 -5.38 -23.76 7.34
N SER A 150 -4.24 -24.00 6.69
CA SER A 150 -2.98 -24.39 7.35
C SER A 150 -2.38 -23.26 8.19
N GLN A 151 -2.71 -22.02 7.83
CA GLN A 151 -2.20 -20.80 8.44
C GLN A 151 -3.13 -20.21 9.53
N VAL A 152 -4.28 -20.84 9.81
CA VAL A 152 -5.28 -20.36 10.77
C VAL A 152 -4.78 -20.34 12.22
N ASP A 153 -4.09 -21.39 12.67
CA ASP A 153 -3.59 -21.45 14.06
C ASP A 153 -2.61 -20.31 14.34
N LYS A 154 -1.65 -20.07 13.43
CA LYS A 154 -0.75 -18.90 13.47
C LYS A 154 -1.53 -17.58 13.45
N ALA A 155 -2.59 -17.48 12.64
CA ALA A 155 -3.40 -16.27 12.57
C ALA A 155 -4.17 -15.99 13.88
N ALA A 156 -4.56 -17.04 14.61
CA ALA A 156 -5.24 -16.91 15.91
C ALA A 156 -4.31 -16.44 17.04
N GLU A 157 -3.00 -16.60 16.91
CA GLU A 157 -1.99 -16.06 17.85
C GLU A 157 -1.72 -14.55 17.64
N LEU A 158 -2.13 -13.98 16.51
CA LEU A 158 -1.84 -12.58 16.16
C LEU A 158 -2.71 -11.59 16.95
N THR A 159 -2.06 -10.59 17.55
CA THR A 159 -2.72 -9.54 18.36
C THR A 159 -2.79 -8.22 17.60
N LYS A 160 -3.96 -7.53 17.65
CA LYS A 160 -4.14 -6.20 17.05
C LYS A 160 -3.14 -5.20 17.66
N GLY A 161 -2.44 -4.45 16.82
CA GLY A 161 -1.34 -3.55 17.20
C GLY A 161 0.02 -4.25 17.36
N GLY A 162 0.07 -5.58 17.31
CA GLY A 162 1.32 -6.35 17.26
C GLY A 162 2.01 -6.22 15.90
N GLN A 163 3.33 -6.44 15.87
CA GLN A 163 4.08 -6.54 14.62
C GLN A 163 3.97 -7.97 14.05
N VAL A 164 3.83 -8.08 12.74
CA VAL A 164 3.74 -9.36 12.01
C VAL A 164 4.62 -9.30 10.76
N THR A 165 5.11 -10.46 10.32
CA THR A 165 5.68 -10.63 8.98
C THR A 165 4.87 -11.65 8.20
N VAL A 166 4.53 -11.32 6.95
CA VAL A 166 3.90 -12.24 6.00
C VAL A 166 4.73 -12.35 4.72
N VAL A 167 4.62 -13.48 4.05
CA VAL A 167 5.09 -13.70 2.68
C VAL A 167 3.89 -14.06 1.82
N GLY A 168 3.73 -13.43 0.66
CA GLY A 168 2.62 -13.74 -0.26
C GLY A 168 2.82 -13.11 -1.64
N LYS A 169 2.01 -13.53 -2.61
CA LYS A 169 2.06 -13.03 -3.99
C LYS A 169 1.16 -11.79 -4.12
N VAL A 170 1.66 -10.66 -4.59
CA VAL A 170 0.85 -9.44 -4.79
C VAL A 170 -0.02 -9.56 -6.03
N ASP A 171 -1.34 -9.46 -5.88
CA ASP A 171 -2.30 -9.50 -6.98
C ASP A 171 -2.70 -8.09 -7.48
N GLY A 172 -2.54 -7.06 -6.64
CA GLY A 172 -2.70 -5.65 -7.01
C GLY A 172 -3.36 -4.83 -5.91
N PHE A 173 -4.10 -3.80 -6.30
CA PHE A 173 -4.79 -2.87 -5.40
C PHE A 173 -6.28 -2.75 -5.77
N ASN A 174 -7.18 -2.85 -4.79
CA ASN A 174 -8.63 -2.87 -5.01
C ASN A 174 -9.32 -1.52 -4.72
N GLN A 175 -8.58 -0.40 -4.82
CA GLN A 175 -8.93 0.96 -4.36
C GLN A 175 -8.98 1.16 -2.84
N MET A 176 -8.88 0.11 -2.02
CA MET A 176 -8.87 0.23 -0.55
C MET A 176 -7.72 -0.55 0.11
N ASN A 177 -7.41 -1.75 -0.37
CA ASN A 177 -6.32 -2.57 0.14
C ASN A 177 -5.47 -3.12 -1.01
N ILE A 178 -4.20 -3.33 -0.72
CA ILE A 178 -3.29 -4.15 -1.54
C ILE A 178 -3.62 -5.61 -1.24
N GLU A 179 -3.95 -6.39 -2.26
CA GLU A 179 -4.34 -7.79 -2.13
C GLU A 179 -3.14 -8.70 -2.37
N LEU A 180 -2.90 -9.61 -1.43
CA LEU A 180 -1.95 -10.71 -1.58
C LEU A 180 -2.69 -12.05 -1.45
N SER A 181 -2.30 -13.01 -2.28
CA SER A 181 -2.71 -14.41 -2.17
C SER A 181 -1.52 -15.30 -1.78
N ASP A 182 -1.82 -16.58 -1.52
CA ASP A 182 -0.85 -17.61 -1.13
C ASP A 182 -0.07 -17.25 0.16
N CYS A 183 -0.72 -16.56 1.11
CA CYS A 183 -0.01 -15.93 2.24
C CYS A 183 0.42 -16.90 3.34
N THR A 184 1.70 -16.85 3.67
CA THR A 184 2.33 -17.49 4.83
C THR A 184 2.71 -16.46 5.89
N ILE A 185 2.28 -16.67 7.13
CA ILE A 185 2.68 -15.90 8.32
C ILE A 185 3.99 -16.49 8.88
N LYS A 186 4.93 -15.61 9.22
CA LYS A 186 6.26 -15.91 9.81
C LYS A 186 6.39 -15.36 11.23
#